data_AF-A0A840ZT27-F1
#
_entry.id   AF-A0A840ZT27-F1
#
_cell.length_a   1.000
_cell.length_b   1.000
_cell.length_c   1.000
_cell.angle_alpha   90.00
_cell.angle_beta   90.00
_cell.angle_gamma   90.00
#
_symmetry.space_group_name_H-M   'P 1'
#
loop_
_entity.id
_entity.type
_entity.pdbx_description
1 polymer ?
#
loop_
_entity_poly.entity_id
_entity_poly.type
_entity_poly.pdbx_seq_one_letter_code
_entity_poly.pdbx_strand_id
1 'polypeptide(L)'
;MSAHLDDVKKYAKNPVNEAAVASLEKTYRLVLSKPDTRYVACSDKAELETVRKNFLEKKLGLSGDDLDASIKSVCETMKATRSKSRLTFYYLLAEHHGKLDTFA
;
A
#
# COMPACT_ATOMS: atom_id res chain seq x y z
N MET A 1 -17.56 7.87 5.59
CA MET A 1 -16.33 7.52 4.87
C MET A 1 -15.21 7.34 5.89
N SER A 2 -14.40 6.29 5.79
CA SER A 2 -13.25 6.12 6.68
C SER A 2 -12.12 7.08 6.26
N ALA A 3 -11.30 7.52 7.22
CA ALA A 3 -10.16 8.39 6.91
C ALA A 3 -9.15 7.75 5.93
N HIS A 4 -9.10 6.42 5.86
CA HIS A 4 -8.25 5.70 4.92
C HIS A 4 -8.80 5.74 3.49
N LEU A 5 -10.12 5.63 3.32
CA LEU A 5 -10.75 5.74 2.00
C LEU A 5 -10.52 7.13 1.39
N ASP A 6 -10.66 8.18 2.18
CA ASP A 6 -10.39 9.55 1.72
C ASP A 6 -8.92 9.76 1.38
N ASP A 7 -7.99 9.09 2.08
CA ASP A 7 -6.57 9.15 1.77
C ASP A 7 -6.23 8.40 0.48
N VAL A 8 -6.83 7.23 0.25
CA VAL A 8 -6.66 6.46 -1.00
C VAL A 8 -7.15 7.25 -2.21
N LYS A 9 -8.30 7.94 -2.09
CA LYS A 9 -8.89 8.77 -3.17
C LYS A 9 -7.96 9.87 -3.67
N LYS A 10 -6.97 10.31 -2.88
CA LYS A 10 -6.01 11.34 -3.29
C LYS A 10 -5.01 10.86 -4.34
N TYR A 11 -4.76 9.54 -4.41
CA TYR A 11 -3.66 8.99 -5.21
C TYR A 11 -4.10 7.89 -6.18
N ALA A 12 -5.24 7.23 -5.93
CA ALA A 12 -5.75 6.18 -6.80
C ALA A 12 -5.97 6.71 -8.22
N LYS A 13 -5.53 5.94 -9.21
CA LYS A 13 -5.67 6.33 -10.62
C LYS A 13 -7.04 5.96 -11.19
N ASN A 14 -7.65 4.90 -10.66
CA ASN A 14 -8.96 4.42 -11.06
C ASN A 14 -10.02 4.78 -10.00
N PRO A 15 -11.32 4.63 -10.33
CA PRO A 15 -12.37 4.66 -9.31
C PRO A 15 -12.02 3.73 -8.15
N VAL A 16 -12.05 4.28 -6.93
CA VAL A 16 -11.59 3.54 -5.74
C VAL A 16 -12.52 2.36 -5.46
N ASN A 17 -11.92 1.18 -5.34
CA ASN A 17 -12.62 -0.02 -4.89
C ASN A 17 -12.77 0.04 -3.35
N GLU A 18 -13.93 0.51 -2.88
CA GLU A 18 -14.18 0.69 -1.44
C GLU A 18 -14.20 -0.65 -0.67
N ALA A 19 -14.59 -1.76 -1.32
CA ALA A 19 -14.54 -3.09 -0.70
C ALA A 19 -13.09 -3.54 -0.44
N ALA A 20 -12.19 -3.31 -1.41
CA ALA A 20 -10.77 -3.57 -1.24
C ALA A 20 -10.17 -2.73 -0.09
N VAL A 21 -10.55 -1.45 0.01
CA VAL A 21 -10.13 -0.59 1.14
C VAL A 21 -10.60 -1.17 2.48
N ALA A 22 -11.88 -1.54 2.59
CA ALA A 22 -12.44 -2.10 3.83
C ALA A 22 -11.76 -3.44 4.23
N SER A 23 -11.47 -4.30 3.25
CA SER A 23 -10.77 -5.57 3.47
C SER A 23 -9.32 -5.36 3.89
N LEU A 24 -8.62 -4.37 3.30
CA LEU A 24 -7.29 -3.96 3.73
C LEU A 24 -7.31 -3.40 5.16
N GLU A 25 -8.27 -2.54 5.50
CA GLU A 25 -8.44 -2.04 6.88
C GLU A 25 -8.60 -3.18 7.88
N LYS A 26 -9.47 -4.16 7.56
CA LYS A 26 -9.70 -5.32 8.41
C LYS A 26 -8.46 -6.20 8.54
N THR A 27 -7.79 -6.50 7.42
CA THR A 27 -6.61 -7.37 7.36
C THR A 27 -5.43 -6.76 8.12
N TYR A 28 -5.23 -5.45 7.99
CA TYR A 28 -4.08 -4.74 8.57
C TYR A 28 -4.43 -3.95 9.83
N ARG A 29 -5.61 -4.17 10.44
CA ARG A 29 -6.09 -3.40 11.61
C ARG A 29 -5.04 -3.24 12.73
N LEU A 30 -4.35 -4.33 13.10
CA LEU A 30 -3.32 -4.31 14.15
C LEU A 30 -2.04 -3.59 13.74
N VAL A 31 -1.71 -3.61 12.43
CA VAL A 31 -0.57 -2.89 11.86
C VAL A 31 -0.88 -1.38 11.81
N LEU A 32 -2.11 -1.02 11.50
CA LEU A 32 -2.56 0.37 11.37
C LEU A 32 -2.83 1.02 12.73
N SER A 33 -3.12 0.25 13.77
CA SER A 33 -3.37 0.77 15.13
C SER A 33 -2.09 1.23 15.85
N LYS A 34 -0.90 0.83 15.37
CA LYS A 34 0.38 1.18 15.99
C LYS A 34 1.07 2.34 15.25
N PRO A 35 1.55 3.38 15.95
CA PRO A 35 2.22 4.53 15.31
C PRO A 35 3.43 4.13 14.45
N ASP A 36 4.22 3.17 14.90
CA ASP A 36 5.48 2.79 14.25
C ASP A 36 5.29 1.96 12.99
N THR A 37 4.13 1.32 12.82
CA THR A 37 3.88 0.39 11.70
C THR A 37 2.78 0.86 10.76
N ARG A 38 2.09 1.97 11.04
CA ARG A 38 1.00 2.47 10.19
C ARG A 38 1.47 3.30 9.00
N TYR A 39 2.76 3.61 8.91
CA TYR A 39 3.37 4.38 7.83
C TYR A 39 4.49 3.60 7.14
N VAL A 40 4.82 4.01 5.91
CA VAL A 40 5.94 3.47 5.13
C VAL A 40 7.03 4.53 4.97
N ALA A 41 8.23 4.21 5.42
CA ALA A 41 9.42 5.05 5.30
C ALA A 41 10.16 4.78 3.97
N CYS A 42 9.82 5.54 2.93
CA CYS A 42 10.42 5.37 1.60
C CYS A 42 11.94 5.62 1.51
N SER A 43 12.54 6.25 2.53
CA SER A 43 13.99 6.45 2.64
C SER A 43 14.71 5.29 3.34
N ASP A 44 13.97 4.38 3.97
CA ASP A 44 14.52 3.22 4.66
C ASP A 44 14.47 1.99 3.75
N LYS A 45 15.65 1.51 3.35
CA LYS A 45 15.77 0.34 2.48
C LYS A 45 15.21 -0.92 3.12
N ALA A 46 15.37 -1.12 4.43
CA ALA A 46 14.89 -2.31 5.12
C ALA A 46 13.36 -2.35 5.18
N GLU A 47 12.73 -1.19 5.34
CA GLU A 47 11.27 -1.04 5.23
C GLU A 47 10.80 -1.40 3.82
N LEU A 48 11.46 -0.90 2.76
CA LEU A 48 11.08 -1.23 1.38
C LEU A 48 11.24 -2.72 1.07
N GLU A 49 12.32 -3.35 1.54
CA GLU A 49 12.51 -4.80 1.42
C GLU A 49 11.42 -5.59 2.15
N THR A 50 10.95 -5.09 3.30
CA THR A 50 9.85 -5.70 4.05
C THR A 50 8.54 -5.60 3.29
N VAL A 51 8.25 -4.46 2.66
CA VAL A 51 7.10 -4.29 1.76
C VAL A 51 7.18 -5.26 0.58
N ARG A 52 8.33 -5.35 -0.09
CA ARG A 52 8.57 -6.28 -1.19
C ARG A 52 8.29 -7.73 -0.78
N LYS A 53 8.96 -8.21 0.25
CA LYS A 53 8.88 -9.63 0.68
C LYS A 53 7.51 -10.00 1.26
N ASN A 54 6.96 -9.17 2.14
CA ASN A 54 5.75 -9.55 2.87
C ASN A 54 4.46 -9.17 2.16
N PHE A 55 4.44 -8.05 1.44
CA PHE A 55 3.25 -7.62 0.73
C PHE A 55 3.27 -8.11 -0.72
N LEU A 56 4.24 -7.67 -1.53
CA LEU A 56 4.23 -8.01 -2.96
C LEU A 56 4.42 -9.51 -3.21
N GLU A 57 5.45 -10.11 -2.61
CA GLU A 57 5.75 -11.53 -2.83
C GLU A 57 4.77 -12.43 -2.09
N LYS A 58 4.69 -12.34 -0.75
CA LYS A 58 3.86 -13.26 0.03
C LYS A 58 2.36 -12.99 -0.08
N LYS A 59 1.91 -11.73 0.00
CA LYS A 59 0.47 -11.43 0.04
C LYS A 59 -0.15 -11.38 -1.35
N LEU A 60 0.54 -10.79 -2.34
CA LEU A 60 0.03 -10.67 -3.71
C LEU A 60 0.51 -11.80 -4.65
N GLY A 61 1.47 -12.62 -4.21
CA GLY A 61 1.98 -13.76 -4.98
C GLY A 61 2.82 -13.33 -6.18
N LEU A 62 3.45 -12.16 -6.14
CA LEU A 62 4.25 -11.62 -7.24
C LEU A 62 5.71 -12.08 -7.13
N SER A 63 6.39 -12.19 -8.28
CA SER A 63 7.83 -12.47 -8.36
C SER A 63 8.45 -11.68 -9.51
N GLY A 64 9.74 -11.36 -9.39
CA GLY A 64 10.52 -10.69 -10.44
C GLY A 64 11.18 -9.37 -10.02
N ASP A 65 11.90 -8.78 -10.96
CA ASP A 65 12.75 -7.59 -10.72
C ASP A 65 11.97 -6.26 -10.70
N ASP A 66 10.72 -6.26 -11.19
CA ASP A 66 9.89 -5.05 -11.29
C ASP A 66 9.28 -4.59 -9.94
N LEU A 67 9.37 -5.42 -8.90
CA LEU A 67 8.76 -5.11 -7.61
C LEU A 67 9.36 -3.86 -6.97
N ASP A 68 10.68 -3.70 -7.04
CA ASP A 68 11.37 -2.54 -6.47
C ASP A 68 11.06 -1.25 -7.25
N ALA A 69 10.87 -1.35 -8.55
CA ALA A 69 10.46 -0.23 -9.39
C ALA A 69 9.04 0.23 -9.03
N SER A 70 8.11 -0.70 -8.85
CA SER A 70 6.73 -0.37 -8.43
C SER A 70 6.68 0.29 -7.05
N ILE A 71 7.48 -0.19 -6.08
CA ILE A 71 7.61 0.43 -4.75
C ILE A 71 8.13 1.87 -4.87
N LYS A 72 9.19 2.09 -5.65
CA LYS A 72 9.73 3.44 -5.89
C LYS A 72 8.71 4.36 -6.55
N SER A 73 7.95 3.86 -7.52
CA SER A 73 6.88 4.62 -8.18
C SER A 73 5.81 5.09 -7.19
N VAL A 74 5.37 4.22 -6.27
CA VAL A 74 4.41 4.60 -5.22
C VAL A 74 5.04 5.58 -4.22
N CYS A 75 6.32 5.40 -3.88
CA CYS A 75 7.06 6.35 -3.05
C CYS A 75 7.12 7.76 -3.66
N GLU A 76 7.35 7.87 -4.97
CA GLU A 76 7.31 9.14 -5.70
C GLU A 76 5.89 9.72 -5.77
N THR A 77 4.88 8.87 -6.01
CA THR A 77 3.45 9.28 -6.02
C THR A 77 3.06 9.93 -4.69
N MET A 78 3.56 9.41 -3.57
CA MET A 78 3.27 9.92 -2.23
C MET A 78 4.37 10.86 -1.68
N LYS A 79 5.27 11.39 -2.51
CA LYS A 79 6.46 12.12 -2.06
C LYS A 79 6.15 13.35 -1.22
N ALA A 80 5.15 14.13 -1.63
CA ALA A 80 4.69 15.32 -0.90
C ALA A 80 4.09 14.99 0.48
N THR A 81 3.73 13.73 0.71
CA THR A 81 3.11 13.27 1.95
C THR A 81 4.17 12.83 2.93
N ARG A 82 4.30 13.59 4.02
CA ARG A 82 5.26 13.32 5.08
C ARG A 82 5.04 11.95 5.72
N SER A 83 3.79 11.61 6.03
CA SER A 83 3.39 10.36 6.66
C SER A 83 2.63 9.49 5.66
N LYS A 84 3.35 8.66 4.90
CA LYS A 84 2.79 7.80 3.86
C LYS A 84 2.03 6.65 4.52
N SER A 85 0.70 6.73 4.58
CA SER A 85 -0.18 5.70 5.12
C SER A 85 0.14 4.34 4.49
N ARG A 86 0.40 3.32 5.33
CA ARG A 86 0.73 1.97 4.86
C ARG A 86 -0.44 1.32 4.12
N LEU A 87 -1.68 1.58 4.55
CA LEU A 87 -2.86 1.10 3.83
C LEU A 87 -2.93 1.70 2.43
N THR A 88 -2.76 3.02 2.32
CA THR A 88 -2.77 3.71 1.04
C THR A 88 -1.66 3.19 0.13
N PHE A 89 -0.46 2.99 0.69
CA PHE A 89 0.68 2.42 -0.02
C PHE A 89 0.38 1.01 -0.58
N TYR A 90 -0.21 0.14 0.25
CA TYR A 90 -0.59 -1.22 -0.14
C TYR A 90 -1.70 -1.24 -1.17
N TYR A 91 -2.69 -0.36 -1.06
CA TYR A 91 -3.73 -0.20 -2.06
C TYR A 91 -3.14 0.19 -3.41
N LEU A 92 -2.26 1.20 -3.46
CA LEU A 92 -1.66 1.67 -4.72
C LEU A 92 -0.77 0.61 -5.37
N LEU A 93 -0.04 -0.18 -4.58
CA LEU A 93 0.70 -1.33 -5.09
C LEU A 93 -0.22 -2.41 -5.66
N ALA A 94 -1.30 -2.74 -4.97
CA ALA A 94 -2.28 -3.70 -5.47
C ALA A 94 -2.99 -3.17 -6.73
N GLU A 95 -3.32 -1.88 -6.80
CA GLU A 95 -3.86 -1.23 -8.00
C GLU A 95 -2.87 -1.30 -9.17
N HIS A 96 -1.61 -0.95 -8.94
CA HIS A 96 -0.56 -0.98 -9.96
C HIS A 96 -0.42 -2.35 -10.62
N HIS A 97 -0.53 -3.42 -9.83
CA HIS A 97 -0.37 -4.80 -10.30
C HIS A 97 -1.69 -5.48 -10.69
N GLY A 98 -2.82 -4.76 -10.68
CA GLY A 98 -4.13 -5.33 -11.00
C GLY A 98 -4.59 -6.42 -10.01
N LYS A 99 -4.19 -6.30 -8.75
CA LYS A 99 -4.42 -7.30 -7.68
C LYS A 99 -5.46 -6.86 -6.65
N LEU A 100 -6.22 -5.79 -6.91
CA LEU A 100 -7.26 -5.31 -5.99
C LEU A 100 -8.34 -6.38 -5.70
N ASP A 101 -8.62 -7.26 -6.65
CA ASP A 101 -9.57 -8.37 -6.48
C ASP A 101 -9.15 -9.38 -5.41
N THR A 102 -7.87 -9.41 -5.02
CA THR A 102 -7.39 -10.21 -3.87
C THR A 102 -7.99 -9.72 -2.54
N PHE A 103 -8.52 -8.50 -2.53
CA PHE A 103 -9.08 -7.83 -1.36
C PHE A 103 -10.55 -7.43 -1.54
N ALA A 104 -11.15 -7.65 -2.72
CA ALA A 104 -12.56 -7.32 -2.99
C ALA A 104 -13.52 -8.33 -2.33
#